data_AF-A0AAN4Y986-F1
#
_entry.id   AF-A0AAN4Y986-F1
#
_cell.length_a   1.000
_cell.length_b   1.000
_cell.length_c   1.000
_cell.angle_alpha   90.00
_cell.angle_beta   90.00
_cell.angle_gamma   90.00
#
_symmetry.space_group_name_H-M   'P 1'
#
loop_
_entity.id
_entity.type
_entity.pdbx_description
1 polymer ?
#
loop_
_entity_poly.entity_id
_entity_poly.type
_entity_poly.pdbx_seq_one_letter_code
_entity_poly.pdbx_strand_id
1 'polypeptide(L)'
;MALVCRSTGSRRKKGRQGRSANVLYELKTNTNSDAIDENQLSGVTPVESPNDIPPTGYVKRSGLLNDGLVQSCAAYFYSRMLGTVPILHPDKFQEQVERMDECPHAYCLVVAFCAFVLTQTGYLSCHQGTGPDMGRALLDEAMAARRHLDPFSAPIRLGITIAFLLYGCHIGCGNQRQAYYFLREATTFYTADMLDQSADEDEPCFSGKLFWLLLISERLAHNHTVHTYCPTFTDSKIVPMQSAGDVQ
;
A
#
# COMPACT_ATOMS: atom_id res chain seq x y z
N MET A 1 2.43 -14.60 46.58
CA MET A 1 3.13 -15.64 45.81
C MET A 1 3.54 -15.04 44.47
N ALA A 2 4.82 -14.75 44.26
CA ALA A 2 5.33 -14.12 43.04
C ALA A 2 6.15 -15.16 42.26
N LEU A 3 5.81 -15.37 40.98
CA LEU A 3 6.55 -16.27 40.10
C LEU A 3 7.71 -15.51 39.46
N VAL A 4 8.93 -15.88 39.85
CA VAL A 4 10.19 -15.40 39.25
C VAL A 4 10.53 -16.31 38.06
N CYS A 5 10.48 -15.77 36.85
CA CYS A 5 10.94 -16.45 35.65
C CYS A 5 12.45 -16.30 35.50
N ARG A 6 13.20 -17.38 35.68
CA ARG A 6 14.65 -17.45 35.40
C ARG A 6 14.87 -18.01 34.00
N SER A 7 15.34 -17.16 33.08
CA SER A 7 15.82 -17.58 31.76
C SER A 7 17.33 -17.82 31.82
N THR A 8 17.76 -19.05 31.54
CA THR A 8 19.17 -19.37 31.30
C THR A 8 19.36 -19.61 29.80
N GLY A 9 19.56 -18.54 29.03
CA GLY A 9 19.97 -18.61 27.63
C GLY A 9 21.41 -18.15 27.47
N SER A 10 22.36 -19.08 27.29
CA SER A 10 23.72 -18.71 26.91
C SER A 10 23.75 -18.26 25.44
N ARG A 11 24.26 -17.05 25.17
CA ARG A 11 24.35 -16.47 23.82
C ARG A 11 25.48 -17.15 23.05
N ARG A 12 25.18 -18.21 22.30
CA ARG A 12 26.13 -18.79 21.34
C ARG A 12 26.21 -17.91 20.09
N LYS A 13 27.26 -17.08 19.99
CA LYS A 13 27.71 -16.49 18.71
C LYS A 13 28.17 -17.62 17.79
N LYS A 14 27.27 -18.17 16.97
CA LYS A 14 27.64 -19.06 15.88
C LYS A 14 27.34 -18.36 14.57
N GLY A 15 28.36 -17.72 13.99
CA GLY A 15 28.29 -17.20 12.63
C GLY A 15 27.92 -18.32 11.66
N ARG A 16 27.23 -17.98 10.56
CA ARG A 16 26.94 -18.91 9.47
C ARG A 16 28.27 -19.40 8.87
N GLN A 17 28.78 -20.53 9.34
CA GLN A 17 29.79 -21.30 8.63
C GLN A 17 29.07 -22.26 7.69
N GLY A 18 28.92 -21.83 6.44
CA GLY A 18 28.37 -22.62 5.34
C GLY A 18 29.00 -22.16 4.05
N ARG A 19 29.01 -23.04 3.04
CA ARG A 19 29.64 -22.87 1.72
C ARG A 19 29.41 -21.51 1.04
N SER A 20 28.31 -20.81 1.36
CA SER A 20 28.02 -19.45 0.86
C SER A 20 28.99 -18.37 1.33
N ALA A 21 29.69 -18.56 2.45
CA ALA A 21 30.72 -17.62 2.92
C ALA A 21 32.00 -17.68 2.07
N ASN A 22 32.29 -18.83 1.43
CA ASN A 22 33.48 -19.00 0.60
C ASN A 22 33.31 -18.31 -0.78
N VAL A 23 32.07 -18.30 -1.30
CA VAL A 23 31.74 -17.64 -2.58
C VAL A 23 31.99 -16.12 -2.51
N LEU A 24 31.65 -15.49 -1.37
CA LEU A 24 31.91 -14.06 -1.16
C LEU A 24 33.40 -13.73 -1.05
N TYR A 25 34.22 -14.66 -0.54
CA TYR A 25 35.67 -14.49 -0.49
C TYR A 25 36.29 -14.62 -1.90
N GLU A 26 35.87 -15.61 -2.68
CA GLU A 26 36.36 -15.81 -4.06
C GLU A 26 35.94 -14.67 -5.01
N LEU A 27 34.73 -14.12 -4.85
CA LEU A 27 34.28 -12.98 -5.66
C LEU A 27 35.13 -11.72 -5.40
N LYS A 28 35.57 -11.51 -4.16
CA LYS A 28 36.43 -10.37 -3.79
C LYS A 28 37.87 -10.54 -4.27
N THR A 29 38.37 -11.77 -4.39
CA THR A 29 39.73 -12.03 -4.91
C THR A 29 39.80 -11.92 -6.44
N ASN A 30 38.71 -12.21 -7.15
CA ASN A 30 38.69 -12.11 -8.61
C ASN A 30 38.54 -10.67 -9.10
N THR A 31 37.95 -9.75 -8.31
CA THR A 31 37.83 -8.34 -8.70
C THR A 31 39.14 -7.54 -8.62
N ASN A 32 40.17 -8.08 -7.97
CA ASN A 32 41.45 -7.39 -7.75
C ASN A 32 42.60 -7.89 -8.64
N SER A 33 42.37 -8.86 -9.53
CA SER A 33 43.42 -9.45 -10.38
C SER A 33 43.44 -8.93 -11.82
N ASP A 34 42.45 -8.14 -12.25
CA ASP A 34 42.42 -7.61 -13.62
C ASP A 34 42.85 -6.14 -13.63
N ALA A 35 44.16 -5.94 -13.56
CA ALA A 35 44.82 -4.71 -13.93
C ALA A 35 45.96 -4.99 -14.92
N ILE A 36 45.69 -4.61 -16.17
CA ILE A 36 46.63 -4.20 -17.23
C ILE A 36 47.40 -5.31 -17.95
N ASP A 37 47.04 -5.55 -19.22
CA ASP A 37 48.03 -5.57 -20.30
C ASP A 37 47.42 -5.06 -21.62
N GLU A 38 48.05 -4.04 -22.20
CA GLU A 38 47.70 -3.43 -23.49
C GLU A 38 48.43 -4.17 -24.64
N ASN A 39 47.80 -4.14 -25.81
CA ASN A 39 48.41 -4.24 -27.16
C ASN A 39 48.39 -5.61 -27.88
N GLN A 40 47.42 -5.84 -28.77
CA GLN A 40 47.62 -5.88 -30.24
C GLN A 40 46.46 -6.51 -31.06
N LEU A 41 46.02 -5.74 -32.05
CA LEU A 41 45.54 -6.07 -33.42
C LEU A 41 44.19 -6.77 -33.73
N SER A 42 43.31 -5.95 -34.33
CA SER A 42 42.51 -6.16 -35.55
C SER A 42 41.46 -7.27 -35.65
N GLY A 43 40.20 -6.81 -35.74
CA GLY A 43 39.22 -7.31 -36.70
C GLY A 43 37.91 -7.83 -36.09
N VAL A 44 36.79 -7.36 -36.67
CA VAL A 44 35.43 -7.95 -36.65
C VAL A 44 34.38 -7.28 -35.72
N THR A 45 33.53 -6.48 -36.38
CA THR A 45 32.10 -6.12 -36.13
C THR A 45 31.66 -5.45 -34.82
N PRO A 46 30.73 -4.46 -34.88
CA PRO A 46 30.25 -3.73 -33.71
C PRO A 46 29.31 -4.62 -32.87
N VAL A 47 29.77 -4.98 -31.68
CA VAL A 47 28.92 -5.60 -30.65
C VAL A 47 28.57 -4.49 -29.66
N GLU A 48 27.26 -4.30 -29.48
CA GLU A 48 26.63 -3.41 -28.50
C GLU A 48 27.31 -3.54 -27.12
N SER A 49 27.70 -2.41 -26.55
CA SER A 49 28.11 -2.33 -25.14
C SER A 49 26.90 -2.60 -24.24
N PRO A 50 26.93 -3.61 -23.35
CA PRO A 50 25.96 -3.74 -22.29
C PRO A 50 26.44 -2.90 -21.09
N ASN A 51 26.29 -1.57 -21.19
CA ASN A 51 26.48 -0.65 -20.08
C ASN A 51 25.32 0.34 -19.98
N ASP A 52 24.10 -0.16 -20.13
CA ASP A 52 22.90 0.52 -19.65
C ASP A 52 22.42 -0.21 -18.41
N ILE A 53 23.00 0.14 -17.26
CA ILE A 53 22.30 -0.04 -15.99
C ILE A 53 21.12 0.94 -16.08
N PRO A 54 19.86 0.48 -16.18
CA PRO A 54 18.73 1.41 -16.19
C PRO A 54 18.81 2.22 -14.88
N PRO A 55 18.51 3.52 -14.89
CA PRO A 55 18.47 4.28 -13.66
C PRO A 55 17.54 3.53 -12.71
N THR A 56 18.07 3.17 -11.53
CA THR A 56 17.35 2.54 -10.42
C THR A 56 16.41 3.58 -9.75
N GLY A 57 15.68 4.32 -10.57
CA GLY A 57 14.75 5.37 -10.19
C GLY A 57 13.39 5.11 -10.80
N TYR A 58 12.36 5.34 -10.01
CA TYR A 58 10.99 5.31 -10.49
C TYR A 58 10.77 6.38 -11.56
N VAL A 59 10.19 6.00 -12.71
CA VAL A 59 9.81 6.93 -13.78
C VAL A 59 8.30 7.02 -13.83
N LYS A 60 7.78 8.24 -13.61
CA LYS A 60 6.35 8.59 -13.72
C LYS A 60 5.83 8.24 -15.11
N ARG A 61 4.72 7.53 -15.19
CA ARG A 61 4.09 7.18 -16.47
C ARG A 61 3.43 8.40 -17.09
N SER A 62 4.06 8.94 -18.14
CA SER A 62 3.56 10.11 -18.86
C SER A 62 2.16 9.86 -19.45
N GLY A 63 1.29 10.87 -19.35
CA GLY A 63 -0.04 10.86 -19.96
C GLY A 63 -1.11 10.03 -19.23
N LEU A 64 -0.76 9.31 -18.16
CA LEU A 64 -1.75 8.57 -17.36
C LEU A 64 -2.56 9.51 -16.46
N LEU A 65 -1.93 10.56 -15.94
CA LEU A 65 -2.56 11.55 -15.07
C LEU A 65 -2.65 12.88 -15.81
N ASN A 66 -3.87 13.43 -15.87
CA ASN A 66 -4.16 14.73 -16.45
C ASN A 66 -4.86 15.59 -15.39
N ASP A 67 -4.52 16.86 -15.28
CA ASP A 67 -5.12 17.82 -14.36
C ASP A 67 -6.66 17.82 -14.44
N GLY A 68 -7.22 17.69 -15.64
CA GLY A 68 -8.68 17.60 -15.82
C GLY A 68 -9.29 16.38 -15.13
N LEU A 69 -8.59 15.24 -15.12
CA LEU A 69 -9.02 14.03 -14.42
C LEU A 69 -8.91 14.20 -12.89
N VAL A 70 -7.84 14.84 -12.40
CA VAL A 70 -7.65 15.11 -10.97
C VAL A 70 -8.80 15.97 -10.45
N GLN A 71 -9.10 17.07 -11.16
CA GLN A 71 -10.15 18.00 -10.78
C GLN A 71 -11.53 17.35 -10.80
N SER A 72 -11.83 16.54 -11.81
CA SER A 72 -13.11 15.84 -11.90
C SER A 72 -13.26 14.77 -10.80
N CYS A 73 -12.19 14.05 -10.48
CA CYS A 73 -12.17 13.10 -9.37
C CYS A 73 -12.36 13.80 -8.03
N ALA A 74 -11.68 14.93 -7.82
CA ALA A 74 -11.79 15.74 -6.61
C ALA A 74 -13.22 16.27 -6.41
N ALA A 75 -13.80 16.89 -7.44
CA ALA A 75 -15.17 17.41 -7.39
C ALA A 75 -16.19 16.31 -7.07
N TYR A 76 -16.04 15.13 -7.68
CA TYR A 76 -16.92 14.00 -7.43
C TYR A 76 -16.75 13.44 -6.00
N PHE A 77 -15.51 13.30 -5.53
CA PHE A 77 -15.23 12.81 -4.18
C PHE A 77 -15.78 13.76 -3.12
N TYR A 78 -15.54 15.07 -3.23
CA TYR A 78 -15.98 16.01 -2.19
C TYR A 78 -17.50 16.21 -2.15
N SER A 79 -18.19 16.08 -3.29
CA SER A 79 -19.65 16.18 -3.32
C SER A 79 -20.37 14.96 -2.74
N ARG A 80 -19.74 13.77 -2.74
CA ARG A 80 -20.42 12.50 -2.37
C ARG A 80 -19.79 11.73 -1.22
N MET A 81 -18.49 11.87 -0.98
CA MET A 81 -17.70 10.97 -0.12
C MET A 81 -17.09 11.69 1.09
N LEU A 82 -17.15 13.02 1.18
CA LEU A 82 -16.59 13.76 2.32
C LEU A 82 -17.23 13.35 3.66
N GLY A 83 -18.50 12.92 3.63
CA GLY A 83 -19.20 12.41 4.81
C GLY A 83 -18.79 11.00 5.25
N THR A 84 -18.24 10.18 4.36
CA THR A 84 -17.86 8.78 4.63
C THR A 84 -16.36 8.57 4.80
N VAL A 85 -15.52 9.37 4.13
CA VAL A 85 -14.06 9.28 4.18
C VAL A 85 -13.46 10.67 4.46
N PRO A 86 -13.49 11.15 5.71
CA PRO A 86 -13.01 12.49 6.07
C PRO A 86 -11.48 12.57 6.21
N ILE A 87 -10.73 11.76 5.46
CA ILE A 87 -9.26 11.68 5.55
C ILE A 87 -8.58 12.76 4.69
N LEU A 88 -9.22 13.18 3.61
CA LEU A 88 -8.70 14.23 2.72
C LEU A 88 -9.57 15.48 2.79
N HIS A 89 -9.02 16.55 3.37
CA HIS A 89 -9.56 17.89 3.22
C HIS A 89 -9.17 18.48 1.85
N PRO A 90 -10.06 19.26 1.20
CA PRO A 90 -9.81 19.84 -0.12
C PRO A 90 -8.54 20.68 -0.17
N ASP A 91 -8.33 21.55 0.82
CA ASP A 91 -7.15 22.42 0.88
C ASP A 91 -5.85 21.61 0.96
N LYS A 92 -5.85 20.56 1.80
CA LYS A 92 -4.71 19.68 1.98
C LYS A 92 -4.44 18.82 0.75
N PHE A 93 -5.46 18.39 0.03
CA PHE A 93 -5.29 17.67 -1.21
C PHE A 93 -4.72 18.56 -2.31
N GLN A 94 -5.22 19.79 -2.42
CA GLN A 94 -4.75 20.76 -3.41
C GLN A 94 -3.25 21.07 -3.23
N GLU A 95 -2.78 21.21 -1.99
CA GLU A 95 -1.36 21.35 -1.68
C GLU A 95 -0.52 20.17 -2.21
N GLN A 96 -1.05 18.94 -2.18
CA GLN A 96 -0.37 17.75 -2.71
C GLN A 96 -0.42 17.70 -4.24
N VAL A 97 -1.48 18.23 -4.85
CA VAL A 97 -1.57 18.35 -6.31
C VAL A 97 -0.49 19.30 -6.83
N GLU A 98 -0.29 20.45 -6.18
CA GLU A 98 0.74 21.42 -6.56
C GLU A 98 2.16 20.87 -6.38
N ARG A 99 2.38 20.02 -5.38
CA ARG A 99 3.68 19.43 -5.06
C ARG A 99 3.97 18.11 -5.77
N MET A 100 3.07 17.63 -6.62
CA MET A 100 3.17 16.28 -7.18
C MET A 100 4.39 16.08 -8.09
N ASP A 101 4.92 17.14 -8.71
CA ASP A 101 6.09 17.03 -9.59
C ASP A 101 7.41 17.08 -8.80
N GLU A 102 7.39 17.63 -7.58
CA GLU A 102 8.57 17.77 -6.71
C GLU A 102 8.67 16.66 -5.66
N CYS A 103 7.52 16.16 -5.19
CA CYS A 103 7.43 15.20 -4.10
C CYS A 103 6.81 13.88 -4.60
N PRO A 104 7.56 12.77 -4.59
CA PRO A 104 7.07 11.50 -5.12
C PRO A 104 5.97 10.89 -4.23
N HIS A 105 5.94 11.22 -2.93
CA HIS A 105 4.82 10.87 -2.05
C HIS A 105 3.55 11.63 -2.39
N ALA A 106 3.65 12.92 -2.70
CA ALA A 106 2.52 13.73 -3.14
C ALA A 106 1.95 13.18 -4.46
N TYR A 107 2.82 12.83 -5.41
CA TYR A 107 2.42 12.14 -6.63
C TYR A 107 1.68 10.83 -6.34
N CYS A 108 2.27 9.94 -5.53
CA CYS A 108 1.66 8.66 -5.18
C CYS A 108 0.29 8.84 -4.53
N LEU A 109 0.12 9.85 -3.68
CA LEU A 109 -1.17 10.19 -3.07
C LEU A 109 -2.20 10.59 -4.13
N VAL A 110 -1.85 11.51 -5.04
CA VAL A 110 -2.76 12.00 -6.08
C VAL A 110 -3.18 10.87 -7.02
N VAL A 111 -2.24 10.00 -7.41
CA VAL A 111 -2.52 8.82 -8.25
C VAL A 111 -3.44 7.84 -7.53
N ALA A 112 -3.12 7.49 -6.28
CA ALA A 112 -3.94 6.58 -5.47
C ALA A 112 -5.35 7.13 -5.23
N PHE A 113 -5.48 8.45 -5.05
CA PHE A 113 -6.77 9.12 -4.91
C PHE A 113 -7.61 9.00 -6.18
N CYS A 114 -7.04 9.28 -7.34
CA CYS A 114 -7.76 9.13 -8.61
C CYS A 114 -8.17 7.67 -8.84
N ALA A 115 -7.27 6.72 -8.58
CA ALA A 115 -7.58 5.29 -8.65
C ALA A 115 -8.77 4.91 -7.73
N PHE A 116 -8.77 5.42 -6.49
CA PHE A 116 -9.83 5.18 -5.51
C PHE A 116 -11.19 5.69 -6.00
N VAL A 117 -11.25 6.92 -6.52
CA VAL A 117 -12.49 7.49 -7.06
C VAL A 117 -13.03 6.62 -8.19
N LEU A 118 -12.17 6.24 -9.15
CA LEU A 118 -12.58 5.45 -10.31
C LEU A 118 -13.03 4.03 -9.94
N THR A 119 -12.39 3.40 -8.96
CA THR A 119 -12.66 2.00 -8.58
C THR A 119 -13.78 1.86 -7.56
N GLN A 120 -13.97 2.81 -6.66
CA GLN A 120 -14.86 2.64 -5.50
C GLN A 120 -16.17 3.42 -5.57
N THR A 121 -16.20 4.57 -6.27
CA THR A 121 -17.27 5.56 -6.06
C THR A 121 -18.34 5.59 -7.15
N GLY A 122 -18.30 4.65 -8.10
CA GLY A 122 -19.23 4.60 -9.25
C GLY A 122 -18.99 5.71 -10.29
N TYR A 123 -17.88 6.44 -10.18
CA TYR A 123 -17.51 7.57 -11.05
C TYR A 123 -17.58 7.23 -12.54
N LEU A 124 -17.12 6.03 -12.93
CA LEU A 124 -17.14 5.57 -14.33
C LEU A 124 -18.56 5.45 -14.89
N SER A 125 -19.55 5.17 -14.04
CA SER A 125 -20.96 5.06 -14.46
C SER A 125 -21.57 6.42 -14.80
N CYS A 126 -21.06 7.52 -14.24
CA CYS A 126 -21.52 8.88 -14.56
C CYS A 126 -20.65 9.61 -15.59
N HIS A 127 -19.43 9.12 -15.88
CA HIS A 127 -18.52 9.72 -16.87
C HIS A 127 -18.18 8.73 -17.99
N GLN A 128 -18.98 8.75 -19.07
CA GLN A 128 -18.86 7.84 -20.22
C GLN A 128 -17.57 8.01 -21.06
N GLY A 129 -16.67 8.93 -20.69
CA GLY A 129 -15.41 9.18 -21.41
C GLY A 129 -14.18 8.49 -20.83
N THR A 130 -14.30 7.82 -19.67
CA THR A 130 -13.16 7.17 -19.00
C THR A 130 -13.27 5.65 -19.13
N GLY A 131 -12.24 5.01 -19.67
CA GLY A 131 -12.25 3.56 -19.86
C GLY A 131 -12.31 2.81 -18.51
N PRO A 132 -12.98 1.64 -18.45
CA PRO A 132 -13.12 0.86 -17.22
C PRO A 132 -11.77 0.42 -16.63
N ASP A 133 -10.75 0.27 -17.49
CA ASP A 133 -9.41 -0.14 -17.08
C ASP A 133 -8.56 1.00 -16.50
N MET A 134 -9.01 2.26 -16.63
CA MET A 134 -8.26 3.42 -16.17
C MET A 134 -8.02 3.38 -14.65
N GLY A 135 -9.01 2.94 -13.88
CA GLY A 135 -8.87 2.78 -12.42
C GLY A 135 -7.80 1.76 -12.05
N ARG A 136 -7.69 0.65 -12.80
CA ARG A 136 -6.64 -0.37 -12.60
C ARG A 136 -5.27 0.15 -13.02
N ALA A 137 -5.19 0.85 -14.15
CA ALA A 137 -3.93 1.44 -14.61
C ALA A 137 -3.37 2.46 -13.62
N LEU A 138 -4.23 3.28 -13.01
CA LEU A 138 -3.84 4.21 -11.94
C LEU A 138 -3.45 3.48 -10.66
N LEU A 139 -4.13 2.39 -10.30
CA LEU A 139 -3.74 1.57 -9.15
C LEU A 139 -2.34 0.96 -9.34
N ASP A 140 -2.07 0.39 -10.52
CA ASP A 140 -0.76 -0.19 -10.84
C ASP A 140 0.35 0.87 -10.81
N GLU A 141 0.05 2.09 -11.30
CA GLU A 141 0.96 3.23 -11.24
C GLU A 141 1.23 3.66 -9.79
N ALA A 142 0.19 3.82 -8.97
CA ALA A 142 0.34 4.17 -7.56
C ALA A 142 1.18 3.13 -6.81
N MET A 143 0.96 1.84 -7.11
CA MET A 143 1.73 0.74 -6.57
C MET A 143 3.19 0.77 -7.02
N ALA A 144 3.45 1.10 -8.29
CA ALA A 144 4.80 1.25 -8.82
C ALA A 144 5.53 2.43 -8.18
N ALA A 145 4.88 3.59 -8.06
CA ALA A 145 5.41 4.77 -7.37
C ALA A 145 5.77 4.41 -5.94
N ARG A 146 4.82 3.80 -5.21
CA ARG A 146 4.97 3.47 -3.79
C ARG A 146 6.12 2.52 -3.47
N ARG A 147 6.43 1.56 -4.35
CA ARG A 147 7.55 0.62 -4.15
C ARG A 147 8.92 1.30 -4.05
N HIS A 148 9.04 2.50 -4.61
CA HIS A 148 10.29 3.26 -4.63
C HIS A 148 10.30 4.37 -3.57
N LEU A 149 9.20 4.54 -2.82
CA LEU A 149 9.14 5.47 -1.70
C LEU A 149 9.69 4.81 -0.45
N ASP A 150 10.53 5.53 0.29
CA ASP A 150 10.84 5.17 1.66
C ASP A 150 9.60 5.47 2.54
N PRO A 151 9.00 4.46 3.20
CA PRO A 151 7.82 4.64 4.04
C PRO A 151 8.01 5.62 5.21
N PHE A 152 9.25 5.82 5.66
CA PHE A 152 9.58 6.67 6.81
C PHE A 152 10.02 8.09 6.42
N SER A 153 10.22 8.35 5.13
CA SER A 153 10.72 9.65 4.64
C SER A 153 9.64 10.73 4.50
N ALA A 154 8.36 10.35 4.51
CA ALA A 154 7.23 11.27 4.39
C ALA A 154 6.48 11.45 5.71
N PRO A 155 5.67 12.52 5.85
CA PRO A 155 4.79 12.68 6.99
C PRO A 155 3.92 11.42 7.17
N ILE A 156 3.90 10.87 8.38
CA ILE A 156 3.18 9.61 8.68
C ILE A 156 1.72 9.67 8.24
N ARG A 157 1.06 10.83 8.42
CA ARG A 157 -0.32 11.08 7.95
C ARG A 157 -0.52 10.84 6.46
N LEU A 158 0.45 11.22 5.63
CA LEU A 158 0.40 11.00 4.18
C LEU A 158 0.52 9.51 3.88
N GLY A 159 1.42 8.79 4.56
CA GLY A 159 1.56 7.34 4.48
C GLY A 159 0.28 6.59 4.87
N ILE A 160 -0.38 6.98 5.96
CA ILE A 160 -1.68 6.40 6.39
C ILE A 160 -2.74 6.62 5.30
N THR A 161 -2.81 7.83 4.74
CA THR A 161 -3.80 8.18 3.73
C THR A 161 -3.60 7.38 2.44
N ILE A 162 -2.36 7.26 1.95
CA ILE A 162 -2.02 6.43 0.79
C ILE A 162 -2.43 4.96 1.04
N ALA A 163 -2.05 4.41 2.20
CA ALA A 163 -2.37 3.03 2.54
C ALA A 163 -3.88 2.78 2.59
N PHE A 164 -4.66 3.71 3.16
CA PHE A 164 -6.11 3.62 3.20
C PHE A 164 -6.76 3.70 1.81
N LEU A 165 -6.30 4.61 0.95
CA LEU A 165 -6.79 4.72 -0.43
C LEU A 165 -6.51 3.44 -1.23
N LEU A 166 -5.33 2.86 -1.07
CA LEU A 166 -4.96 1.60 -1.73
C LEU A 166 -5.78 0.42 -1.20
N TYR A 167 -6.05 0.36 0.10
CA TYR A 167 -7.01 -0.60 0.67
C TYR A 167 -8.36 -0.52 -0.06
N GLY A 168 -8.92 0.68 -0.21
CA GLY A 168 -10.17 0.91 -0.92
C GLY A 168 -10.15 0.45 -2.37
N CYS A 169 -9.09 0.80 -3.10
CA CYS A 169 -8.88 0.36 -4.49
C CYS A 169 -8.88 -1.18 -4.61
N HIS A 170 -8.19 -1.87 -3.71
CA HIS A 170 -8.12 -3.33 -3.71
C HIS A 170 -9.44 -3.99 -3.33
N ILE A 171 -10.25 -3.38 -2.44
CA ILE A 171 -11.63 -3.82 -2.20
C ILE A 171 -12.46 -3.67 -3.48
N GLY A 172 -12.39 -2.52 -4.15
CA GLY A 172 -13.09 -2.29 -5.43
C GLY A 172 -12.70 -3.25 -6.55
N CYS A 173 -11.45 -3.74 -6.54
CA CYS A 173 -10.97 -4.74 -7.48
C CYS A 173 -11.25 -6.20 -7.07
N GLY A 174 -11.82 -6.45 -5.88
CA GLY A 174 -12.04 -7.80 -5.36
C GLY A 174 -10.81 -8.49 -4.75
N ASN A 175 -9.68 -7.78 -4.62
CA ASN A 175 -8.41 -8.30 -4.13
C ASN A 175 -8.33 -8.24 -2.59
N GLN A 176 -9.14 -9.04 -1.91
CA GLN A 176 -9.35 -9.02 -0.45
C GLN A 176 -8.06 -9.16 0.37
N ARG A 177 -7.12 -10.02 -0.07
CA ARG A 177 -5.84 -10.23 0.65
C ARG A 177 -4.97 -8.98 0.64
N GLN A 178 -4.87 -8.35 -0.53
CA GLN A 178 -4.06 -7.15 -0.71
C GLN A 178 -4.70 -5.95 -0.01
N ALA A 179 -6.03 -5.86 -0.06
CA ALA A 179 -6.78 -4.89 0.72
C ALA A 179 -6.45 -5.01 2.21
N TYR A 180 -6.55 -6.23 2.78
CA TYR A 180 -6.26 -6.44 4.19
C TYR A 180 -4.82 -6.10 4.58
N TYR A 181 -3.85 -6.38 3.72
CA TYR A 181 -2.46 -5.96 3.92
C TYR A 181 -2.35 -4.44 4.08
N PHE A 182 -2.95 -3.67 3.17
CA PHE A 182 -2.90 -2.22 3.22
C PHE A 182 -3.66 -1.62 4.39
N LEU A 183 -4.76 -2.25 4.80
CA LEU A 183 -5.48 -1.85 5.99
C LEU A 183 -4.60 -2.03 7.24
N ARG A 184 -3.91 -3.16 7.36
CA ARG A 184 -2.99 -3.41 8.48
C ARG A 184 -1.80 -2.47 8.48
N GLU A 185 -1.28 -2.13 7.32
CA GLU A 185 -0.22 -1.13 7.18
C GLU A 185 -0.68 0.25 7.64
N ALA A 186 -1.87 0.70 7.22
CA ALA A 186 -2.47 1.96 7.66
C ALA A 186 -2.68 2.00 9.19
N THR A 187 -3.21 0.91 9.77
CA THR A 187 -3.34 0.77 11.23
C THR A 187 -1.97 0.85 11.92
N THR A 188 -0.95 0.20 11.36
CA THR A 188 0.40 0.20 11.93
C THR A 188 0.98 1.61 11.95
N PHE A 189 0.89 2.34 10.84
CA PHE A 189 1.32 3.73 10.79
C PHE A 189 0.54 4.61 11.77
N TYR A 190 -0.78 4.45 11.86
CA TYR A 190 -1.59 5.18 12.84
C TYR A 190 -1.14 4.91 14.28
N THR A 191 -0.88 3.64 14.64
CA THR A 191 -0.42 3.30 15.99
C THR A 191 1.00 3.80 16.27
N ALA A 192 1.88 3.79 15.26
CA ALA A 192 3.24 4.31 15.40
C ALA A 192 3.22 5.84 15.61
N ASP A 193 2.40 6.55 14.81
CA ASP A 193 2.15 7.99 14.95
C ASP A 193 1.63 8.34 16.35
N MET A 194 0.64 7.59 16.84
CA MET A 194 0.04 7.80 18.17
C MET A 194 1.03 7.53 19.33
N LEU A 195 2.00 6.64 19.13
CA LEU A 195 3.05 6.37 20.12
C LEU A 195 4.16 7.43 20.11
N ASP A 196 4.44 8.02 18.95
CA ASP A 196 5.45 9.07 18.75
C ASP A 196 4.93 10.46 19.17
N GLN A 197 3.62 10.68 19.05
CA GLN A 197 2.90 11.85 19.57
C GLN A 197 2.83 11.81 21.11
N SER A 198 3.95 12.06 21.77
CA SER A 198 3.99 12.35 23.19
C SER A 198 3.29 13.70 23.46
N ALA A 199 2.01 13.66 23.82
CA ALA A 199 1.28 14.73 24.50
C ALA A 199 1.16 16.14 23.85
N ASP A 200 1.60 16.35 22.61
CA ASP A 200 1.49 17.66 21.95
C ASP A 200 0.35 17.72 20.91
N GLU A 201 -0.70 18.46 21.30
CA GLU A 201 -1.43 19.51 20.55
C GLU A 201 -1.67 19.38 19.02
N ASP A 202 -1.79 18.18 18.45
CA ASP A 202 -2.31 18.00 17.09
C ASP A 202 -3.85 17.75 17.10
N GLU A 203 -4.56 18.37 16.14
CA GLU A 203 -6.02 18.38 15.94
C GLU A 203 -6.72 17.06 16.37
N PRO A 204 -7.32 17.01 17.58
CA PRO A 204 -7.89 15.79 18.15
C PRO A 204 -9.05 15.22 17.32
N CYS A 205 -9.62 16.06 16.46
CA CYS A 205 -10.70 15.71 15.54
C CYS A 205 -10.25 14.78 14.40
N PHE A 206 -9.02 14.94 13.88
CA PHE A 206 -8.51 14.13 12.78
C PHE A 206 -8.12 12.72 13.25
N SER A 207 -7.39 12.63 14.37
CA SER A 207 -6.99 11.33 14.95
C SER A 207 -8.19 10.49 15.36
N GLY A 208 -9.21 11.10 15.97
CA GLY A 208 -10.45 10.42 16.36
C GLY A 208 -11.22 9.87 15.16
N LYS A 209 -11.40 10.65 14.08
CA LYS A 209 -12.09 10.19 12.86
C LYS A 209 -11.34 9.06 12.18
N LEU A 210 -10.02 9.16 12.08
CA LEU A 210 -9.16 8.15 11.47
C LEU A 210 -9.17 6.84 12.27
N PHE A 211 -9.14 6.92 13.60
CA PHE A 211 -9.31 5.78 14.49
C PHE A 211 -10.61 5.03 14.20
N TRP A 212 -11.75 5.73 14.21
CA TRP A 212 -13.05 5.11 13.95
C TRP A 212 -13.12 4.50 12.56
N LEU A 213 -12.58 5.18 11.56
CA LEU A 213 -12.57 4.71 10.18
C LEU A 213 -11.75 3.42 10.01
N LEU A 214 -10.56 3.36 10.61
CA LEU A 214 -9.71 2.16 10.61
C LEU A 214 -10.36 1.02 11.38
N LEU A 215 -10.91 1.29 12.57
CA LEU A 215 -11.58 0.29 13.41
C LEU A 215 -12.78 -0.34 12.70
N ILE A 216 -13.65 0.48 12.09
CA ILE A 216 -14.81 -0.01 11.33
C ILE A 216 -14.35 -0.83 10.13
N SER A 217 -13.34 -0.36 9.40
CA SER A 217 -12.77 -1.06 8.25
C SER A 217 -12.20 -2.42 8.64
N GLU A 218 -11.52 -2.54 9.78
CA GLU A 218 -11.00 -3.83 10.27
C GLU A 218 -12.11 -4.81 10.61
N ARG A 219 -13.20 -4.36 11.23
CA ARG A 219 -14.34 -5.23 11.56
C ARG A 219 -15.06 -5.71 10.31
N LEU A 220 -15.26 -4.84 9.33
CA LEU A 220 -15.87 -5.20 8.05
C LEU A 220 -15.00 -6.19 7.28
N ALA A 221 -13.69 -5.93 7.19
CA ALA A 221 -12.75 -6.82 6.53
C ALA A 221 -12.69 -8.19 7.22
N HIS A 222 -12.68 -8.24 8.54
CA HIS A 222 -12.70 -9.50 9.29
C HIS A 222 -13.96 -10.31 9.00
N ASN A 223 -15.15 -9.71 9.11
CA ASN A 223 -16.41 -10.39 8.83
C ASN A 223 -16.46 -10.95 7.39
N HIS A 224 -15.99 -10.17 6.41
CA HIS A 224 -15.94 -10.61 5.02
C HIS A 224 -14.96 -11.78 4.82
N THR A 225 -13.78 -11.74 5.44
CA THR A 225 -12.81 -12.85 5.37
C THR A 225 -13.31 -14.11 6.07
N VAL A 226 -13.95 -14.00 7.23
CA VAL A 226 -14.54 -15.16 7.94
C VAL A 226 -15.63 -15.80 7.10
N HIS A 227 -16.51 -15.01 6.47
CA HIS A 227 -17.54 -15.52 5.57
C HIS A 227 -16.95 -16.18 4.30
N THR A 228 -15.84 -15.66 3.78
CA THR A 228 -15.20 -16.17 2.56
C THR A 228 -14.37 -17.44 2.80
N TYR A 229 -13.71 -17.56 3.96
CA TYR A 229 -12.82 -18.69 4.27
C TYR A 229 -13.44 -19.74 5.22
N CYS A 230 -14.54 -19.42 5.89
CA CYS A 230 -15.26 -20.33 6.78
C CYS A 230 -16.79 -20.19 6.58
N PRO A 231 -17.33 -20.66 5.43
CA PRO A 231 -18.76 -20.53 5.11
C PRO A 231 -19.68 -21.38 6.00
N THR A 232 -19.15 -22.17 6.94
CA THR A 232 -19.91 -23.16 7.72
C THR A 232 -20.49 -22.63 9.04
N PHE A 233 -20.26 -21.36 9.41
CA PHE A 233 -20.71 -20.85 10.73
C PHE A 233 -22.18 -20.43 10.80
N THR A 234 -22.93 -20.39 9.68
CA THR A 234 -24.35 -19.99 9.69
C THR A 234 -25.30 -21.05 9.14
N ASP A 235 -24.94 -22.32 9.17
CA ASP A 235 -25.89 -23.42 8.88
C ASP A 235 -26.04 -24.37 10.07
N SER A 236 -26.14 -23.80 11.27
CA SER A 236 -26.79 -24.47 12.39
C SER A 236 -28.29 -24.26 12.24
N LYS A 237 -28.91 -25.20 11.53
CA LYS A 237 -30.36 -25.37 11.40
C LYS A 237 -31.07 -25.03 12.71
N ILE A 238 -31.76 -23.88 12.74
CA ILE A 238 -32.93 -23.74 13.58
C ILE A 238 -33.96 -24.68 12.94
N VAL A 239 -34.03 -25.91 13.45
CA VAL A 239 -35.18 -26.77 13.21
C VAL A 239 -36.32 -26.16 14.01
N PRO A 240 -37.38 -25.62 13.39
CA PRO A 240 -38.57 -25.29 14.14
C PRO A 240 -39.17 -26.62 14.65
N MET A 241 -39.23 -26.80 15.97
CA MET A 241 -40.12 -27.77 16.60
C MET A 241 -41.54 -27.44 16.13
N GLN A 242 -42.05 -28.19 15.14
CA GLN A 242 -43.47 -28.17 14.81
C GLN A 242 -44.23 -28.80 15.98
N SER A 243 -45.07 -27.95 16.57
CA SER A 243 -46.08 -28.25 17.56
C SER A 243 -46.91 -29.46 17.15
N ALA A 244 -47.03 -30.43 18.05
CA ALA A 244 -48.08 -31.45 18.00
C ALA A 244 -49.44 -30.82 18.39
N GLY A 245 -50.52 -31.36 17.80
CA GLY A 245 -51.91 -30.90 17.92
C GLY A 245 -52.35 -30.25 16.61
N ASP A 246 -53.42 -30.63 15.93
CA ASP A 246 -54.63 -31.38 16.26
C ASP A 246 -55.38 -31.47 14.89
N VAL A 247 -55.88 -32.59 14.34
CA VAL A 247 -57.20 -33.24 14.55
C VAL A 247 -57.45 -34.01 13.24
N GLN A 248 -57.82 -35.30 13.30
CA GLN A 248 -59.14 -35.83 12.89
C GLN A 248 -59.19 -37.36 13.01
#